data_AF-A0A385EWP8-F1
#
_entry.id   AF-A0A385EWP8-F1
#
_cell.length_a   1.000
_cell.length_b   1.000
_cell.length_c   1.000
_cell.angle_alpha   90.00
_cell.angle_beta   90.00
_cell.angle_gamma   90.00
#
_symmetry.space_group_name_H-M   'P 1'
#
loop_
_entity.id
_entity.type
_entity.pdbx_description
1 polymer ?
#
loop_
_entity_poly.entity_id
_entity_poly.type
_entity_poly.pdbx_seq_one_letter_code
_entity_poly.pdbx_strand_id
1 'polypeptide(L)'
;MKCSYQDLDGNIVELTCESYIHIPSGASGNKLGIDNRAEDLIHITEDFSFFKKTEADSIPLYRFAVDANYNVFNSDELPALAQIGTDWKVLNE
;
A
#
# COMPACT_ATOMS: atom_id res chain seq x y z
N MET A 1 -7.84 6.11 -11.21
CA MET A 1 -8.91 5.10 -11.39
C MET A 1 -9.81 5.10 -10.16
N LYS A 2 -11.04 4.59 -10.27
CA LYS A 2 -11.93 4.40 -9.11
C LYS A 2 -11.64 3.05 -8.47
N CYS A 3 -11.56 3.02 -7.15
CA CYS A 3 -11.10 1.86 -6.40
C CYS A 3 -11.96 1.71 -5.13
N SER A 4 -12.09 0.49 -4.62
CA SER A 4 -12.77 0.23 -3.36
C SER A 4 -12.14 -0.92 -2.58
N TYR A 5 -12.33 -0.90 -1.27
CA TYR A 5 -12.06 -2.02 -0.39
C TYR A 5 -13.06 -2.02 0.77
N GLN A 6 -13.15 -3.13 1.49
CA GLN A 6 -13.87 -3.23 2.75
C GLN A 6 -12.91 -2.97 3.90
N ASP A 7 -13.20 -1.98 4.76
CA ASP A 7 -12.38 -1.71 5.96
C ASP A 7 -12.58 -2.78 7.05
N LEU A 8 -11.78 -2.69 8.11
CA LEU A 8 -11.84 -3.62 9.24
C LEU A 8 -13.18 -3.59 9.99
N ASP A 9 -13.95 -2.51 9.88
CA ASP A 9 -15.27 -2.34 10.47
C ASP A 9 -16.40 -2.86 9.55
N GLY A 10 -16.06 -3.29 8.33
CA GLY A 10 -16.98 -3.84 7.34
C GLY A 10 -17.65 -2.81 6.42
N ASN A 11 -17.21 -1.55 6.48
CA ASN A 11 -17.67 -0.49 5.59
C ASN A 11 -16.97 -0.58 4.23
N ILE A 12 -17.71 -0.27 3.17
CA ILE A 12 -17.11 -0.11 1.84
C ILE A 12 -16.51 1.29 1.74
N VAL A 13 -15.19 1.34 1.55
CA VAL A 13 -14.44 2.56 1.30
C VAL A 13 -14.24 2.69 -0.20
N GLU A 14 -14.80 3.75 -0.79
CA GLU A 14 -14.60 4.10 -2.20
C GLU A 14 -13.65 5.30 -2.30
N LEU A 15 -12.71 5.25 -3.24
CA LEU A 15 -11.73 6.31 -3.44
C LEU A 15 -11.27 6.41 -4.90
N THR A 16 -10.77 7.58 -5.25
CA THR A 16 -9.97 7.75 -6.48
C THR A 16 -8.51 7.48 -6.15
N CYS A 17 -7.90 6.53 -6.87
CA CYS A 17 -6.53 6.08 -6.63
C CYS A 17 -5.70 6.01 -7.92
N GLU A 18 -4.38 6.11 -7.80
CA GLU A 18 -3.44 5.83 -8.89
C GLU A 18 -2.37 4.83 -8.41
N SER A 19 -1.97 3.93 -9.29
CA SER A 19 -0.85 3.03 -9.04
C SER A 19 0.45 3.82 -9.05
N TYR A 20 1.40 3.47 -8.17
CA TYR A 20 2.75 4.02 -8.22
C TYR A 20 3.77 2.92 -7.97
N ILE A 21 5.01 3.15 -8.42
CA ILE A 21 6.12 2.25 -8.12
C ILE A 21 6.67 2.66 -6.74
N HIS A 22 6.52 1.78 -5.74
CA HIS A 22 7.16 2.02 -4.45
C HIS A 22 8.66 1.80 -4.57
N ILE A 23 9.44 2.86 -4.32
CA ILE A 23 10.90 2.81 -4.29
C ILE A 23 11.29 2.90 -2.81
N PRO A 24 11.69 1.79 -2.17
CA PRO A 24 12.11 1.82 -0.77
C PRO A 24 13.31 2.75 -0.65
N SER A 25 13.21 3.73 0.24
CA SER A 25 14.29 4.69 0.52
C SER A 25 15.44 3.95 1.21
N GLY A 26 16.36 3.45 0.38
CA GLY A 26 17.48 2.58 0.74
C GLY A 26 18.19 1.99 -0.48
N ALA A 27 17.57 2.01 -1.66
CA ALA A 27 18.16 1.51 -2.91
C ALA A 27 19.20 2.44 -3.56
N SER A 28 19.39 3.68 -3.06
CA SER A 28 20.40 4.62 -3.56
C SER A 28 21.40 4.99 -2.47
N GLY A 29 22.56 4.34 -2.52
CA GLY A 29 23.81 4.82 -1.91
C GLY A 29 23.96 4.60 -0.41
N ASN A 30 24.78 3.60 -0.05
CA ASN A 30 25.55 3.50 1.20
C ASN A 30 24.88 4.04 2.48
N LYS A 31 24.34 3.11 3.28
CA LYS A 31 24.73 2.80 4.67
C LYS A 31 23.54 2.12 5.33
N LEU A 32 23.54 0.79 5.24
CA LEU A 32 22.67 -0.10 6.02
C LEU A 32 22.84 0.25 7.49
N GLY A 33 21.84 0.93 8.03
CA GLY A 33 21.72 1.26 9.43
C GLY A 33 20.28 1.02 9.85
N ILE A 34 20.10 -0.07 10.60
CA ILE A 34 18.92 -0.46 11.38
C ILE A 34 17.91 -1.37 10.65
N ASP A 35 18.26 -2.66 10.64
CA ASP A 35 17.45 -3.81 11.07
C ASP A 35 16.11 -4.20 10.42
N ASN A 36 15.76 -3.66 9.26
CA ASN A 36 14.82 -4.34 8.37
C ASN A 36 15.54 -4.63 7.07
N ARG A 37 15.80 -5.92 6.81
CA ARG A 37 16.71 -6.39 5.76
C ARG A 37 16.23 -5.79 4.44
N ALA A 38 17.09 -5.07 3.74
CA ALA A 38 16.76 -4.53 2.43
C ALA A 38 16.20 -5.62 1.50
N GLU A 39 16.62 -6.87 1.69
CA GLU A 39 16.03 -8.06 1.07
C GLU A 39 14.54 -8.24 1.40
N ASP A 40 14.12 -8.20 2.66
CA ASP A 40 12.70 -8.33 3.05
C ASP A 40 11.85 -7.20 2.43
N LEU A 41 12.38 -5.98 2.34
CA LEU A 41 11.71 -4.86 1.68
C LEU A 41 11.59 -5.06 0.16
N ILE A 42 12.62 -5.61 -0.49
CA ILE A 42 12.59 -5.93 -1.92
C ILE A 42 11.51 -6.99 -2.20
N HIS A 43 11.47 -8.08 -1.44
CA HIS A 43 10.45 -9.12 -1.61
C HIS A 43 9.03 -8.56 -1.39
N ILE A 44 8.82 -7.71 -0.38
CA ILE A 44 7.54 -7.01 -0.18
C ILE A 44 7.18 -6.13 -1.39
N THR A 45 8.14 -5.46 -2.04
CA THR A 45 7.80 -4.65 -3.22
C THR A 45 7.47 -5.47 -4.47
N GLU A 46 7.91 -6.73 -4.53
CA GLU A 46 7.62 -7.65 -5.64
C GLU A 46 6.25 -8.31 -5.49
N ASP A 47 5.83 -8.65 -4.27
CA ASP A 47 4.58 -9.36 -3.99
C ASP A 47 3.35 -8.42 -3.87
N PHE A 48 3.55 -7.10 -3.88
CA PHE A 48 2.49 -6.12 -3.64
C PHE A 48 2.34 -5.10 -4.77
N SER A 49 1.09 -4.76 -5.05
CA SER A 49 0.73 -3.61 -5.89
C SER A 49 0.51 -2.37 -5.02
N PHE A 50 1.14 -1.25 -5.37
CA PHE A 50 1.08 -0.02 -4.57
C PHE A 50 0.21 1.05 -5.22
N PHE A 51 -0.58 1.72 -4.39
CA PHE A 51 -1.52 2.75 -4.80
C PHE A 51 -1.52 3.93 -3.84
N LYS A 52 -1.79 5.11 -4.36
CA LYS A 52 -2.00 6.32 -3.55
C LYS A 52 -3.34 6.95 -3.91
N LYS A 53 -3.98 7.58 -2.93
CA LYS A 53 -5.16 8.41 -3.17
C LYS A 53 -4.78 9.61 -4.03
N THR A 54 -5.59 9.93 -5.02
CA THR A 54 -5.39 11.12 -5.86
C THR A 54 -6.10 12.34 -5.29
N GLU A 55 -7.10 12.13 -4.45
CA GLU A 55 -7.85 13.18 -3.77
C GLU A 55 -7.49 13.20 -2.29
N ALA A 56 -7.16 14.38 -1.78
CA ALA A 56 -6.82 14.60 -0.38
C ALA A 56 -8.11 14.76 0.43
N ASP A 57 -8.76 13.64 0.74
CA ASP A 57 -9.76 13.62 1.81
C ASP A 57 -9.08 13.76 3.18
N SER A 58 -9.83 14.20 4.19
CA SER A 58 -9.34 14.36 5.57
C SER A 58 -8.97 13.04 6.28
N ILE A 59 -8.89 11.92 5.55
CA ILE A 59 -8.54 10.60 6.05
C ILE A 59 -7.01 10.46 6.03
N PRO A 60 -6.37 10.01 7.13
CA PRO A 60 -4.92 10.02 7.28
C PRO A 60 -4.15 9.09 6.33
N LEU A 61 -4.83 8.12 5.71
CA LEU A 61 -4.18 7.11 4.90
C LEU A 61 -4.10 7.55 3.44
N TYR A 62 -2.90 7.97 3.02
CA TYR A 62 -2.62 8.49 1.68
C TYR A 62 -2.12 7.41 0.72
N ARG A 63 -1.41 6.39 1.21
CA ARG A 63 -0.81 5.31 0.42
C ARG A 63 -1.14 3.95 1.01
N PHE A 64 -1.29 2.97 0.14
CA PHE A 64 -1.60 1.59 0.52
C PHE A 64 -1.01 0.59 -0.46
N ALA A 65 -0.81 -0.63 0.04
CA ALA A 65 -0.35 -1.79 -0.72
C ALA A 65 -1.45 -2.84 -0.77
N VAL A 66 -1.49 -3.61 -1.87
CA VAL A 66 -2.46 -4.69 -2.09
C VAL A 66 -1.71 -5.96 -2.43
N ASP A 67 -2.00 -7.05 -1.72
CA ASP A 67 -1.40 -8.37 -1.99
C ASP A 67 -2.20 -9.16 -3.06
N ALA A 68 -1.68 -10.33 -3.44
CA ALA A 68 -2.34 -11.23 -4.39
C ALA A 68 -3.70 -11.78 -3.91
N ASN A 69 -4.02 -11.67 -2.61
CA ASN A 69 -5.28 -12.12 -2.03
C ASN A 69 -6.29 -10.97 -1.87
N TYR A 70 -6.02 -9.81 -2.45
CA TYR A 70 -6.86 -8.61 -2.37
C TYR A 70 -6.99 -8.02 -0.95
N ASN A 71 -6.02 -8.32 -0.08
CA ASN A 71 -5.87 -7.64 1.21
C ASN A 71 -5.23 -6.27 1.00
N VAL A 72 -5.66 -5.28 1.79
CA VAL A 72 -5.20 -3.90 1.72
C VAL A 72 -4.42 -3.55 2.98
N PHE A 73 -3.24 -2.95 2.80
CA PHE A 73 -2.30 -2.64 3.88
C PHE A 73 -1.87 -1.18 3.84
N ASN A 74 -1.57 -0.62 5.01
CA ASN A 74 -0.94 0.68 5.13
C ASN A 74 0.51 0.62 4.66
N SER A 75 0.82 1.20 3.51
CA SER A 75 2.19 1.20 2.98
C SER A 75 3.12 2.19 3.67
N ASP A 76 2.58 3.12 4.46
CA ASP A 76 3.40 4.05 5.25
C ASP A 76 3.98 3.36 6.51
N GLU A 77 3.50 2.15 6.85
CA GLU A 77 3.97 1.34 8.00
C GLU A 77 4.90 0.18 7.59
N LEU A 78 5.59 0.32 6.45
CA LEU A 78 6.58 -0.66 6.02
C LEU A 78 7.70 -0.84 7.07
N PRO A 79 8.21 -2.08 7.27
CA PRO A 79 7.82 -3.32 6.58
C PRO A 79 6.65 -4.07 7.25
N ALA A 80 6.15 -3.57 8.38
CA ALA A 80 5.16 -4.29 9.18
C ALA A 80 3.82 -4.49 8.45
N LEU A 81 3.52 -3.62 7.46
CA LEU A 81 2.31 -3.65 6.64
C LEU A 81 1.07 -3.97 7.46
N ALA A 82 0.58 -2.98 8.21
CA ALA A 82 -0.64 -3.13 8.97
C ALA A 82 -1.82 -3.32 8.01
N GLN A 83 -2.57 -4.41 8.16
CA GLN A 83 -3.77 -4.64 7.37
C GLN A 83 -4.83 -3.61 7.75
N ILE A 84 -5.43 -2.98 6.75
CA ILE A 84 -6.48 -1.96 6.91
C ILE A 84 -7.79 -2.35 6.21
N GLY A 85 -7.77 -3.42 5.40
CA GLY A 85 -8.96 -3.88 4.71
C GLY A 85 -8.76 -5.12 3.85
N THR A 86 -9.85 -5.50 3.17
CA THR A 86 -9.95 -6.66 2.27
C THR A 86 -10.79 -6.33 1.04
N ASP A 87 -11.00 -7.32 0.18
CA ASP A 87 -11.91 -7.23 -0.97
C ASP A 87 -11.57 -6.07 -1.93
N TRP A 88 -10.28 -5.82 -2.12
CA TRP A 88 -9.79 -4.81 -3.05
C TRP A 88 -10.38 -4.99 -4.45
N LYS A 89 -10.92 -3.90 -5.01
CA LYS A 89 -11.48 -3.87 -6.36
C LYS A 89 -11.11 -2.56 -7.06
N VAL A 90 -10.72 -2.67 -8.32
CA VAL A 90 -10.72 -1.54 -9.26
C VAL A 90 -12.10 -1.48 -9.89
N LEU A 91 -12.79 -0.36 -9.75
CA LEU A 91 -14.20 -0.20 -10.13
C LEU A 91 -14.36 0.22 -11.60
N ASN A 92 -13.39 0.95 -12.15
CA ASN A 92 -13.39 1.42 -13.53
C ASN A 92 -12.01 1.18 -14.16
N GLU A 93 -11.95 0.33 -15.18
CA GLU A 93 -10.98 0.41 -16.29
C GLU A 93 -11.57 1.24 -17.44
#